data_AF-D8PLR8-F1
#
_entry.id   AF-D8PLR8-F1
#
_cell.length_a   1.000
_cell.length_b   1.000
_cell.length_c   1.000
_cell.angle_alpha   90.00
_cell.angle_beta   90.00
_cell.angle_gamma   90.00
#
_symmetry.space_group_name_H-M   'P 1'
#
loop_
_entity.id
_entity.type
_entity.pdbx_description
1 polymer ?
#
loop_
_entity_poly.entity_id
_entity_poly.type
_entity_poly.pdbx_seq_one_letter_code
_entity_poly.pdbx_strand_id
1 'polypeptide(L)'
;MAAPAAVEFTLLKRGEILGPRLGIYVKRSKSNLDNNAVEIATPGLIAMTSRGVVPHLSRDHARGSEAVRWVHVPFESFLEHVPPVPTLQKGADPLHAFLGFPSERHIVSMALRDPHDAREMPPNTAEYVTARCVRGVRRVTPAQWKGYVTTCSPDIVLALPDIPFTAPPHSQKRQEKSIARTAQWAAQLLAPDLARMNVLVQMAGGASTAARRAFADNLREELYDKEAEAIAPHKCIDDGLLGYVFDLEPLRLAVAAEDEKHGKGRGPDALAAPFDASAAPIQAASALRPDLAPLLSASLERLPSSKPRIAHSSLSPQEMLRLIQRVGIDLFDAHWAQRAADVGIALDFTFPAPEGRLSPEGPERPTDGGRGQRAIGHNLYDEAYAHDFSAFSDLLSCPCIACAPHVPTTRIVHSGMDEPAPNAGARLPSYTRAYLHHLLHTHEMSAHSLLVVHNLAVLDAFFAGVRRVLSGEGSSSLDTDSFARQVDRFEAEYDGDLTIFEEARARWLEVDRARGKGRLAREKVKQQEATLGTAVALTPEEACSTMPEVA
;
A
#
# COMPACT_ATOMS: atom_id res chain seq x y z
N MET A 1 -26.75 -14.59 -8.48
CA MET A 1 -25.33 -14.29 -8.15
C MET A 1 -25.06 -14.83 -6.77
N ALA A 2 -23.92 -15.50 -6.55
CA ALA A 2 -23.56 -15.96 -5.20
C ALA A 2 -23.23 -14.74 -4.32
N ALA A 3 -23.64 -14.75 -3.05
CA ALA A 3 -23.27 -13.69 -2.11
C ALA A 3 -21.74 -13.67 -1.90
N PRO A 4 -21.11 -12.49 -1.70
CA PRO A 4 -19.70 -12.42 -1.34
C PRO A 4 -19.46 -13.10 0.02
N ALA A 5 -18.21 -13.49 0.29
CA ALA A 5 -17.86 -14.13 1.55
C ALA A 5 -18.16 -13.18 2.72
N ALA A 6 -18.71 -13.70 3.82
CA ALA A 6 -18.92 -12.91 5.02
C ALA A 6 -17.55 -12.57 5.63
N VAL A 7 -17.18 -11.29 5.60
CA VAL A 7 -16.00 -10.77 6.29
C VAL A 7 -16.48 -9.97 7.48
N GLU A 8 -16.09 -10.41 8.66
CA GLU A 8 -16.48 -9.79 9.92
C GLU A 8 -15.23 -9.26 10.62
N PHE A 9 -15.34 -8.06 11.19
CA PHE A 9 -14.35 -7.52 12.11
C PHE A 9 -14.89 -7.57 13.52
N THR A 10 -14.13 -8.18 14.43
CA THR A 10 -14.45 -8.20 15.86
C THR A 10 -13.39 -7.43 16.63
N LEU A 11 -13.82 -6.40 17.35
CA LEU A 11 -12.97 -5.66 18.27
C LEU A 11 -12.85 -6.43 19.59
N LEU A 12 -11.66 -6.90 19.92
CA LEU A 12 -11.39 -7.74 21.10
C LEU A 12 -11.11 -6.89 22.34
N LYS A 13 -10.23 -5.90 22.20
CA LYS A 13 -9.85 -4.97 23.27
C LYS A 13 -9.65 -3.58 22.67
N ARG A 14 -9.97 -2.55 23.45
CA ARG A 14 -9.74 -1.15 23.06
C ARG A 14 -9.33 -0.31 24.25
N GLY A 15 -8.51 0.70 24.00
CA GLY A 15 -8.31 1.82 24.91
C GLY A 15 -9.39 2.87 24.70
N GLU A 16 -8.97 4.13 24.63
CA GLU A 16 -9.84 5.27 24.30
C GLU A 16 -10.42 5.17 22.86
N ILE A 17 -11.41 6.02 22.56
CA ILE A 17 -12.05 6.08 21.23
C ILE A 17 -11.01 6.28 20.11
N LEU A 18 -10.01 7.13 20.38
CA LEU A 18 -8.88 7.44 19.53
C LEU A 18 -7.60 6.94 20.22
N GLY A 19 -7.42 5.62 20.23
CA GLY A 19 -6.27 4.98 20.84
C GLY A 19 -6.09 3.55 20.35
N PRO A 20 -5.07 2.84 20.87
CA PRO A 20 -4.76 1.50 20.44
C PRO A 20 -5.94 0.54 20.61
N ARG A 21 -5.97 -0.46 19.75
CA ARG A 21 -7.01 -1.49 19.72
C ARG A 21 -6.45 -2.81 19.20
N LEU A 22 -7.03 -3.89 19.72
CA LEU A 22 -6.80 -5.24 19.25
C LEU A 22 -8.11 -5.78 18.72
N GLY A 23 -8.07 -6.30 17.50
CA GLY A 23 -9.21 -6.89 16.83
C GLY A 23 -8.79 -8.07 15.97
N ILE A 24 -9.77 -8.62 15.26
CA ILE A 24 -9.55 -9.73 14.34
C ILE A 24 -10.54 -9.62 13.18
N TYR A 25 -10.03 -9.78 11.96
CA TYR A 25 -10.84 -10.03 10.79
C TYR A 25 -11.02 -11.53 10.60
N VAL A 26 -12.25 -11.95 10.33
CA VAL A 26 -12.58 -13.34 10.04
C VAL A 26 -13.34 -13.37 8.72
N LYS A 27 -12.78 -14.03 7.72
CA LYS A 27 -13.48 -14.38 6.48
C LYS A 27 -13.88 -15.86 6.56
N ARG A 28 -15.18 -16.15 6.50
CA ARG A 28 -15.69 -17.52 6.44
C ARG A 28 -15.86 -17.96 4.99
N SER A 29 -15.45 -19.20 4.67
CA SER A 29 -15.60 -19.76 3.33
C SER A 29 -17.06 -19.85 2.90
N LYS A 30 -17.32 -19.61 1.61
CA LYS A 30 -18.66 -19.75 0.98
C LYS A 30 -19.13 -21.22 0.93
N SER A 31 -18.22 -22.18 0.98
CA SER A 31 -18.51 -23.60 0.72
C SER A 31 -18.46 -24.51 1.95
N ASN A 32 -17.91 -24.05 3.08
CA ASN A 32 -17.77 -24.86 4.29
C ASN A 32 -17.74 -23.97 5.55
N LEU A 33 -18.87 -23.92 6.27
CA LEU A 33 -19.07 -23.06 7.44
C LEU A 33 -18.28 -23.52 8.68
N ASP A 34 -17.88 -24.79 8.73
CA ASP A 34 -17.47 -25.43 9.98
C ASP A 34 -15.96 -25.60 10.17
N ASN A 35 -15.08 -25.25 9.21
CA ASN A 35 -13.64 -25.49 9.44
C ASN A 35 -12.58 -24.65 8.70
N ASN A 36 -12.93 -23.78 7.73
CA ASN A 36 -11.93 -22.95 7.03
C ASN A 36 -12.29 -21.46 7.11
N ALA A 37 -11.64 -20.75 8.04
CA ALA A 37 -11.71 -19.29 8.15
C ALA A 37 -10.32 -18.68 7.96
N VAL A 38 -10.26 -17.57 7.22
CA VAL A 38 -9.06 -16.73 7.15
C VAL A 38 -9.15 -15.70 8.27
N GLU A 39 -8.18 -15.74 9.19
CA GLU A 39 -8.17 -14.91 10.39
C GLU A 39 -6.99 -13.94 10.38
N ILE A 40 -7.23 -12.64 10.52
CA ILE A 40 -6.16 -11.63 10.51
C ILE A 40 -6.28 -10.76 11.76
N ALA A 41 -5.34 -10.93 12.69
CA ALA A 41 -5.27 -10.14 13.92
C ALA A 41 -4.82 -8.70 13.63
N THR A 42 -5.38 -7.73 14.36
CA THR A 42 -5.07 -6.29 14.22
C THR A 42 -4.38 -5.75 15.49
N PRO A 43 -3.40 -4.82 15.38
CA PRO A 43 -2.85 -4.25 14.14
C PRO A 43 -2.13 -5.27 13.25
N GLY A 44 -2.18 -5.10 11.93
CA GLY A 44 -1.61 -6.03 10.94
C GLY A 44 -1.36 -5.39 9.57
N LEU A 45 -0.94 -6.21 8.60
CA LEU A 45 -0.55 -5.74 7.26
C LEU A 45 -1.45 -6.27 6.13
N ILE A 46 -1.48 -5.53 5.03
CA ILE A 46 -2.12 -5.87 3.76
C ILE A 46 -1.05 -5.85 2.65
N ALA A 47 -0.92 -6.93 1.89
CA ALA A 47 0.01 -6.98 0.76
C ALA A 47 -0.57 -6.25 -0.45
N MET A 48 0.18 -5.29 -1.00
CA MET A 48 -0.23 -4.57 -2.21
C MET A 48 0.11 -5.36 -3.47
N THR A 49 -0.69 -5.17 -4.52
CA THR A 49 -0.45 -5.78 -5.82
C THR A 49 -0.28 -4.74 -6.92
N SER A 50 0.43 -5.17 -7.96
CA SER A 50 0.43 -4.52 -9.26
C SER A 50 -0.13 -5.53 -10.26
N ARG A 51 -1.19 -5.16 -11.00
CA ARG A 51 -1.91 -6.09 -11.92
C ARG A 51 -2.34 -7.39 -11.23
N GLY A 52 -2.72 -7.28 -9.95
CA GLY A 52 -3.19 -8.41 -9.14
C GLY A 52 -2.11 -9.38 -8.66
N VAL A 53 -0.83 -9.10 -8.92
CA VAL A 53 0.32 -9.87 -8.43
C VAL A 53 1.03 -9.09 -7.33
N VAL A 54 1.41 -9.76 -6.23
CA VAL A 54 2.32 -9.16 -5.23
C VAL A 54 3.68 -8.99 -5.91
N PRO A 55 4.22 -7.77 -6.06
CA PRO A 55 5.45 -7.54 -6.81
C PRO A 55 6.56 -8.51 -6.44
N HIS A 56 7.26 -9.04 -7.45
CA HIS A 56 8.34 -10.03 -7.35
C HIS A 56 7.95 -11.42 -6.84
N LEU A 57 6.71 -11.64 -6.40
CA LEU A 57 6.29 -12.93 -5.86
C LEU A 57 5.49 -13.75 -6.87
N SER A 58 5.90 -15.01 -7.04
CA SER A 58 5.05 -16.02 -7.64
C SER A 58 3.88 -16.36 -6.71
N ARG A 59 2.91 -17.11 -7.21
CA ARG A 59 1.80 -17.59 -6.36
C ARG A 59 2.27 -18.56 -5.29
N ASP A 60 3.32 -19.32 -5.55
CA ASP A 60 3.87 -20.25 -4.57
C ASP A 60 4.58 -19.49 -3.44
N HIS A 61 5.32 -18.41 -3.76
CA HIS A 61 5.87 -17.53 -2.74
C HIS A 61 4.78 -16.90 -1.87
N ALA A 62 3.72 -16.38 -2.48
CA ALA A 62 2.60 -15.78 -1.75
C ALA A 62 1.89 -16.81 -0.85
N ARG A 63 1.60 -18.01 -1.37
CA ARG A 63 0.93 -19.10 -0.64
C ARG A 63 1.75 -19.67 0.51
N GLY A 64 3.08 -19.62 0.39
CA GLY A 64 4.02 -20.08 1.41
C GLY A 64 4.37 -19.01 2.45
N SER A 65 3.83 -17.79 2.34
CA SER A 65 4.10 -16.69 3.26
C SER A 65 2.90 -16.40 4.15
N GLU A 66 3.06 -16.59 5.45
CA GLU A 66 2.02 -16.25 6.45
C GLU A 66 1.74 -14.75 6.52
N ALA A 67 2.65 -13.91 6.02
CA ALA A 67 2.43 -12.46 5.92
C ALA A 67 1.43 -12.09 4.81
N VAL A 68 1.23 -12.94 3.78
CA VAL A 68 0.40 -12.62 2.61
C VAL A 68 -0.99 -13.25 2.75
N ARG A 69 -1.77 -12.80 3.75
CA ARG A 69 -3.14 -13.28 4.00
C ARG A 69 -4.23 -12.34 3.50
N TRP A 70 -3.95 -11.05 3.42
CA TRP A 70 -4.80 -10.07 2.76
C TRP A 70 -4.06 -9.44 1.59
N VAL A 71 -4.68 -9.49 0.41
CA VAL A 71 -4.16 -8.88 -0.80
C VAL A 71 -5.08 -7.79 -1.32
N HIS A 72 -4.53 -6.60 -1.59
CA HIS A 72 -5.27 -5.47 -2.16
C HIS A 72 -5.00 -5.30 -3.66
N VAL A 73 -6.06 -5.05 -4.43
CA VAL A 73 -6.04 -4.99 -5.89
C VAL A 73 -6.47 -3.61 -6.38
N PRO A 74 -5.51 -2.78 -6.82
CA PRO A 74 -5.77 -1.60 -7.64
C PRO A 74 -6.31 -2.00 -9.02
N PHE A 75 -7.61 -1.80 -9.25
CA PHE A 75 -8.30 -2.27 -10.44
C PHE A 75 -7.96 -1.46 -11.70
N GLU A 76 -7.48 -0.23 -11.56
CA GLU A 76 -7.10 0.63 -12.69
C GLU A 76 -6.08 -0.02 -13.61
N SER A 77 -5.27 -0.92 -13.07
CA SER A 77 -4.28 -1.72 -13.80
C SER A 77 -4.86 -2.74 -14.79
N PHE A 78 -6.19 -2.92 -14.83
CA PHE A 78 -6.92 -3.80 -15.76
C PHE A 78 -7.83 -3.04 -16.75
N LEU A 79 -7.83 -1.70 -16.74
CA LEU A 79 -8.71 -0.86 -17.59
C LEU A 79 -8.17 -0.64 -19.01
N GLU A 80 -7.11 -1.33 -19.42
CA GLU A 80 -6.55 -1.28 -20.76
C GLU A 80 -7.41 -1.99 -21.81
N HIS A 81 -8.27 -2.92 -21.36
CA HIS A 81 -9.21 -3.69 -22.18
C HIS A 81 -10.66 -3.40 -21.77
N VAL A 82 -11.57 -3.49 -22.74
CA VAL A 82 -13.03 -3.37 -22.52
C VAL A 82 -13.69 -4.62 -23.10
N PRO A 83 -14.36 -5.45 -22.29
CA PRO A 83 -14.44 -5.35 -20.84
C PRO A 83 -13.08 -5.66 -20.17
N PRO A 84 -12.82 -5.17 -18.93
CA PRO A 84 -11.61 -5.49 -18.18
C PRO A 84 -11.44 -7.01 -17.99
N VAL A 85 -10.23 -7.53 -18.18
CA VAL A 85 -9.97 -8.98 -18.23
C VAL A 85 -10.47 -9.74 -16.99
N PRO A 86 -10.33 -9.26 -15.74
CA PRO A 86 -10.84 -9.98 -14.56
C PRO A 86 -12.35 -10.26 -14.62
N THR A 87 -13.12 -9.41 -15.31
CA THR A 87 -14.59 -9.57 -15.45
C THR A 87 -14.99 -10.70 -16.39
N LEU A 88 -14.05 -11.25 -17.16
CA LEU A 88 -14.28 -12.40 -18.05
C LEU A 88 -14.20 -13.74 -17.29
N GLN A 89 -13.61 -13.76 -16.09
CA GLN A 89 -13.51 -14.95 -15.29
C GLN A 89 -14.89 -15.35 -14.76
N LYS A 90 -15.23 -16.64 -14.90
CA LYS A 90 -16.47 -17.23 -14.38
C LYS A 90 -16.15 -18.13 -13.18
N GLY A 91 -17.15 -18.42 -12.36
CA GLY A 91 -17.05 -19.33 -11.22
C GLY A 91 -17.70 -18.78 -9.96
N ALA A 92 -17.57 -19.52 -8.85
CA ALA A 92 -18.09 -19.11 -7.54
C ALA A 92 -17.31 -17.93 -6.92
N ASP A 93 -15.99 -17.91 -7.15
CA ASP A 93 -15.07 -16.86 -6.70
C ASP A 93 -14.21 -16.34 -7.88
N PRO A 94 -14.81 -15.56 -8.80
CA PRO A 94 -14.16 -15.16 -10.04
C PRO A 94 -12.81 -14.45 -9.84
N LEU A 95 -12.75 -13.43 -8.98
CA LEU A 95 -11.50 -12.69 -8.78
C LEU A 95 -10.41 -13.55 -8.13
N HIS A 96 -10.76 -14.40 -7.17
CA HIS A 96 -9.83 -15.36 -6.57
C HIS A 96 -9.26 -16.33 -7.61
N ALA A 97 -10.14 -16.91 -8.44
CA ALA A 97 -9.76 -17.83 -9.51
C ALA A 97 -8.86 -17.15 -10.55
N PHE A 98 -9.21 -15.94 -10.96
CA PHE A 98 -8.43 -15.15 -11.91
C PHE A 98 -7.03 -14.83 -11.38
N LEU A 99 -6.94 -14.41 -10.12
CA LEU A 99 -5.67 -14.00 -9.49
C LEU A 99 -4.85 -15.18 -8.95
N GLY A 100 -5.44 -16.37 -8.83
CA GLY A 100 -4.77 -17.55 -8.28
C GLY A 100 -4.56 -17.51 -6.75
N PHE A 101 -5.35 -16.68 -6.04
CA PHE A 101 -5.37 -16.63 -4.58
C PHE A 101 -6.52 -17.49 -4.04
N PRO A 102 -6.25 -18.63 -3.41
CA PRO A 102 -7.31 -19.48 -2.87
C PRO A 102 -8.11 -18.76 -1.77
N SER A 103 -9.44 -18.82 -1.86
CA SER A 103 -10.38 -18.09 -0.98
C SER A 103 -10.29 -18.50 0.48
N GLU A 104 -9.84 -19.73 0.74
CA GLU A 104 -9.67 -20.34 2.05
C GLU A 104 -8.37 -19.92 2.75
N ARG A 105 -7.47 -19.23 2.04
CA ARG A 105 -6.21 -18.72 2.60
C ARG A 105 -6.10 -17.19 2.53
N HIS A 106 -6.83 -16.56 1.62
CA HIS A 106 -6.66 -15.13 1.34
C HIS A 106 -7.97 -14.36 1.43
N ILE A 107 -7.86 -13.13 1.90
CA ILE A 107 -8.82 -12.05 1.68
C ILE A 107 -8.35 -11.22 0.47
N VAL A 108 -9.23 -10.96 -0.48
CA VAL A 108 -8.96 -10.09 -1.64
C VAL A 108 -9.84 -8.85 -1.58
N SER A 109 -9.21 -7.68 -1.40
CA SER A 109 -9.89 -6.39 -1.50
C SER A 109 -9.61 -5.69 -2.83
N MET A 110 -10.57 -4.89 -3.31
CA MET A 110 -10.49 -4.24 -4.61
C MET A 110 -10.85 -2.76 -4.51
N ALA A 111 -10.04 -1.89 -5.11
CA ALA A 111 -10.29 -0.45 -5.24
C ALA A 111 -10.13 -0.01 -6.69
N LEU A 112 -10.75 1.09 -7.10
CA LEU A 112 -10.59 1.59 -8.46
C LEU A 112 -9.14 2.00 -8.72
N ARG A 113 -8.52 2.76 -7.80
CA ARG A 113 -7.18 3.34 -7.96
C ARG A 113 -6.17 2.70 -7.02
N ASP A 114 -4.89 2.82 -7.37
CA ASP A 114 -3.78 2.53 -6.48
C ASP A 114 -3.64 3.65 -5.43
N PRO A 115 -3.75 3.34 -4.12
CA PRO A 115 -3.60 4.34 -3.07
C PRO A 115 -2.21 5.00 -3.03
N HIS A 116 -1.21 4.41 -3.70
CA HIS A 116 0.15 4.95 -3.81
C HIS A 116 0.36 5.82 -5.05
N ASP A 117 -0.60 5.85 -6.00
CA ASP A 117 -0.48 6.69 -7.20
C ASP A 117 -1.15 8.06 -6.98
N ALA A 118 -0.38 9.00 -6.45
CA ALA A 118 -0.82 10.37 -6.23
C ALA A 118 -0.41 11.34 -7.36
N ARG A 119 -0.07 10.82 -8.55
CA ARG A 119 0.24 11.65 -9.72
C ARG A 119 -0.93 12.55 -10.08
N GLU A 120 -0.59 13.68 -10.72
CA GLU A 120 -1.60 14.58 -11.25
C GLU A 120 -2.49 13.87 -12.27
N MET A 121 -3.81 14.01 -12.11
CA MET A 121 -4.81 13.38 -12.95
C MET A 121 -5.91 14.38 -13.35
N PRO A 122 -6.55 14.19 -14.52
CA PRO A 122 -7.71 14.98 -14.88
C PRO A 122 -8.81 14.90 -13.80
N PRO A 123 -9.55 15.99 -13.56
CA PRO A 123 -10.51 16.07 -12.47
C PRO A 123 -11.64 15.06 -12.63
N ASN A 124 -12.05 14.49 -11.49
CA ASN A 124 -13.29 13.75 -11.38
C ASN A 124 -14.52 14.65 -11.58
N THR A 125 -15.60 14.08 -12.10
CA THR A 125 -16.87 14.76 -12.31
C THR A 125 -17.98 14.10 -11.49
N ALA A 126 -19.23 14.55 -11.67
CA ALA A 126 -20.37 13.84 -11.07
C ALA A 126 -20.65 12.50 -11.79
N GLU A 127 -20.18 12.34 -13.03
CA GLU A 127 -20.49 11.20 -13.89
C GLU A 127 -19.43 10.10 -13.85
N TYR A 128 -18.18 10.47 -13.57
CA TYR A 128 -17.06 9.54 -13.61
C TYR A 128 -15.90 9.94 -12.69
N VAL A 129 -15.16 8.93 -12.27
CA VAL A 129 -13.84 9.02 -11.66
C VAL A 129 -12.78 8.71 -12.72
N THR A 130 -11.63 9.38 -12.65
CA THR A 130 -10.49 9.10 -13.51
C THR A 130 -9.55 8.08 -12.87
N ALA A 131 -9.05 7.15 -13.67
CA ALA A 131 -8.14 6.09 -13.26
C ALA A 131 -7.07 5.90 -14.33
N ARG A 132 -5.89 5.40 -13.99
CA ARG A 132 -4.77 5.26 -14.95
C ARG A 132 -4.41 3.80 -15.17
N CYS A 133 -4.43 3.38 -16.43
CA CYS A 133 -3.88 2.10 -16.85
C CYS A 133 -2.60 2.31 -17.69
N VAL A 134 -1.97 1.21 -18.12
CA VAL A 134 -0.80 1.25 -19.00
C VAL A 134 -1.07 1.97 -20.34
N ARG A 135 -2.33 2.04 -20.77
CA ARG A 135 -2.77 2.77 -21.98
C ARG A 135 -3.28 4.20 -21.70
N GLY A 136 -2.92 4.76 -20.55
CA GLY A 136 -3.26 6.13 -20.13
C GLY A 136 -4.53 6.22 -19.28
N VAL A 137 -5.04 7.45 -19.17
CA VAL A 137 -6.21 7.76 -18.32
C VAL A 137 -7.48 7.14 -18.90
N ARG A 138 -8.32 6.62 -18.02
CA ARG A 138 -9.64 6.06 -18.28
C ARG A 138 -10.67 6.73 -17.39
N ARG A 139 -11.88 6.85 -17.91
CA ARG A 139 -13.05 7.34 -17.16
C ARG A 139 -13.88 6.13 -16.77
N VAL A 140 -14.21 6.03 -15.48
CA VAL A 140 -15.04 4.96 -14.94
C VAL A 140 -16.25 5.58 -14.26
N THR A 141 -17.44 5.24 -14.74
CA THR A 141 -18.69 5.69 -14.11
C THR A 141 -19.02 4.84 -12.89
N PRO A 142 -19.80 5.36 -11.91
CA PRO A 142 -20.27 4.56 -10.79
C PRO A 142 -21.02 3.28 -11.21
N ALA A 143 -21.79 3.34 -12.31
CA ALA A 143 -22.47 2.18 -12.88
C ALA A 143 -21.50 1.13 -13.44
N GLN A 144 -20.44 1.56 -14.14
CA GLN A 144 -19.39 0.65 -14.60
C GLN A 144 -18.67 0.00 -13.42
N TRP A 145 -18.32 0.78 -12.39
CA TRP A 145 -17.70 0.26 -11.19
C TRP A 145 -18.58 -0.78 -10.47
N LYS A 146 -19.87 -0.48 -10.27
CA LYS A 146 -20.86 -1.43 -9.74
C LYS A 146 -20.88 -2.72 -10.56
N GLY A 147 -20.84 -2.62 -11.89
CA GLY A 147 -20.75 -3.77 -12.79
C GLY A 147 -19.47 -4.60 -12.62
N TYR A 148 -18.31 -3.95 -12.53
CA TYR A 148 -17.02 -4.63 -12.35
C TYR A 148 -16.95 -5.34 -11.00
N VAL A 149 -17.35 -4.68 -9.92
CA VAL A 149 -17.37 -5.24 -8.56
C VAL A 149 -18.31 -6.45 -8.49
N THR A 150 -19.52 -6.31 -9.04
CA THR A 150 -20.51 -7.40 -9.06
C THR A 150 -20.01 -8.62 -9.83
N THR A 151 -19.31 -8.40 -10.96
CA THR A 151 -18.79 -9.48 -11.80
C THR A 151 -17.55 -10.14 -11.18
N CYS A 152 -16.63 -9.35 -10.60
CA CYS A 152 -15.41 -9.87 -10.00
C CYS A 152 -15.68 -10.55 -8.64
N SER A 153 -16.70 -10.11 -7.90
CA SER A 153 -17.05 -10.60 -6.56
C SER A 153 -15.82 -10.64 -5.61
N PRO A 154 -15.17 -9.49 -5.33
CA PRO A 154 -14.12 -9.43 -4.31
C PRO A 154 -14.71 -9.71 -2.92
N ASP A 155 -13.85 -10.06 -1.95
CA ASP A 155 -14.30 -10.19 -0.56
C ASP A 155 -14.67 -8.84 0.02
N ILE A 156 -13.88 -7.81 -0.30
CA ILE A 156 -14.04 -6.44 0.20
C ILE A 156 -13.89 -5.48 -0.97
N VAL A 157 -14.74 -4.46 -1.05
CA VAL A 157 -14.68 -3.42 -2.07
C VAL A 157 -14.52 -2.05 -1.42
N LEU A 158 -13.65 -1.22 -1.99
CA LEU A 158 -13.60 0.20 -1.66
C LEU A 158 -14.59 0.96 -2.54
N ALA A 159 -15.45 1.75 -1.91
CA ALA A 159 -16.34 2.68 -2.60
C ALA A 159 -15.53 3.70 -3.43
N LEU A 160 -16.12 4.21 -4.51
CA LEU A 160 -15.45 5.24 -5.31
C LEU A 160 -15.25 6.52 -4.47
N PRO A 161 -14.02 7.05 -4.40
CA PRO A 161 -13.76 8.36 -3.81
C PRO A 161 -13.82 9.46 -4.86
N ASP A 162 -14.31 10.65 -4.48
CA ASP A 162 -14.07 11.88 -5.26
C ASP A 162 -12.86 12.66 -4.72
N ILE A 163 -11.72 11.99 -4.57
CA ILE A 163 -10.48 12.65 -4.13
C ILE A 163 -9.85 13.42 -5.30
N PRO A 164 -9.58 14.72 -5.14
CA PRO A 164 -8.92 15.51 -6.18
C PRO A 164 -7.43 15.16 -6.27
N PHE A 165 -7.00 14.88 -7.51
CA PHE A 165 -5.59 14.71 -7.89
C PHE A 165 -5.14 15.81 -8.86
N THR A 166 -5.89 16.90 -8.94
CA THR A 166 -5.48 18.12 -9.64
C THR A 166 -4.61 18.97 -8.73
N ALA A 167 -3.85 19.92 -9.28
CA ALA A 167 -3.08 20.87 -8.47
C ALA A 167 -3.95 21.54 -7.37
N PRO A 168 -3.56 21.46 -6.09
CA PRO A 168 -4.13 22.25 -4.99
C PRO A 168 -3.72 23.74 -5.08
N PRO A 169 -4.34 24.67 -4.32
CA PRO A 169 -5.39 24.47 -3.32
C PRO A 169 -6.78 24.26 -3.94
N HIS A 170 -7.66 23.58 -3.21
CA HIS A 170 -9.04 23.31 -3.66
C HIS A 170 -10.02 24.28 -3.01
N SER A 171 -10.96 24.81 -3.80
CA SER A 171 -12.02 25.67 -3.28
C SER A 171 -12.94 24.91 -2.32
N GLN A 172 -13.58 25.63 -1.40
CA GLN A 172 -14.58 25.06 -0.49
C GLN A 172 -15.68 24.29 -1.26
N LYS A 173 -16.20 24.89 -2.34
CA LYS A 173 -17.18 24.25 -3.24
C LYS A 173 -16.68 22.93 -3.85
N ARG A 174 -15.37 22.80 -4.12
CA ARG A 174 -14.79 21.54 -4.62
C ARG A 174 -14.72 20.47 -3.53
N GLN A 175 -14.41 20.86 -2.29
CA GLN A 175 -14.40 19.98 -1.12
C GLN A 175 -15.81 19.49 -0.79
N GLU A 176 -16.82 20.36 -0.78
CA GLU A 176 -18.22 19.99 -0.56
C GLU A 176 -18.71 18.97 -1.60
N LYS A 177 -18.40 19.19 -2.89
CA LYS A 177 -18.70 18.23 -3.96
C LYS A 177 -18.00 16.88 -3.76
N SER A 178 -16.73 16.91 -3.32
CA SER A 178 -15.94 15.71 -3.06
C SER A 178 -16.60 14.83 -1.99
N ILE A 179 -16.99 15.45 -0.88
CA ILE A 179 -17.68 14.82 0.25
C ILE A 179 -19.02 14.22 -0.20
N ALA A 180 -19.89 15.04 -0.82
CA ALA A 180 -21.22 14.61 -1.23
C ALA A 180 -21.19 13.45 -2.25
N ARG A 181 -20.32 13.52 -3.26
CA ARG A 181 -20.20 12.46 -4.27
C ARG A 181 -19.63 11.17 -3.69
N THR A 182 -18.65 11.26 -2.80
CA THR A 182 -18.06 10.07 -2.15
C THR A 182 -19.12 9.33 -1.34
N ALA A 183 -19.94 10.05 -0.56
CA ALA A 183 -21.06 9.45 0.18
C ALA A 183 -22.10 8.83 -0.76
N GLN A 184 -22.50 9.55 -1.81
CA GLN A 184 -23.46 9.06 -2.80
C GLN A 184 -22.96 7.78 -3.50
N TRP A 185 -21.69 7.72 -3.90
CA TRP A 185 -21.14 6.54 -4.57
C TRP A 185 -20.93 5.36 -3.61
N ALA A 186 -20.68 5.61 -2.33
CA ALA A 186 -20.69 4.56 -1.31
C ALA A 186 -22.09 3.96 -1.14
N ALA A 187 -23.14 4.79 -1.05
CA ALA A 187 -24.53 4.36 -0.95
C ALA A 187 -24.96 3.44 -2.11
N GLN A 188 -24.47 3.69 -3.34
CA GLN A 188 -24.78 2.85 -4.51
C GLN A 188 -24.31 1.39 -4.39
N LEU A 189 -23.25 1.13 -3.60
CA LEU A 189 -22.76 -0.23 -3.32
C LEU A 189 -23.51 -0.91 -2.17
N LEU A 190 -24.34 -0.17 -1.43
CA LEU A 190 -25.20 -0.68 -0.35
C LEU A 190 -26.62 -0.98 -0.82
N ALA A 191 -26.88 -0.83 -2.12
CA ALA A 191 -28.21 -0.98 -2.67
C ALA A 191 -28.76 -2.42 -2.50
N PRO A 192 -30.07 -2.58 -2.19
CA PRO A 192 -30.67 -3.88 -1.88
C PRO A 192 -30.70 -4.84 -3.08
N ASP A 193 -30.53 -4.33 -4.31
CA ASP A 193 -30.42 -5.14 -5.52
C ASP A 193 -29.07 -5.87 -5.64
N LEU A 194 -28.07 -5.45 -4.85
CA LEU A 194 -26.78 -6.10 -4.76
C LEU A 194 -26.79 -7.18 -3.68
N ALA A 195 -26.06 -8.27 -3.93
CA ALA A 195 -25.69 -9.16 -2.85
C ALA A 195 -24.87 -8.36 -1.82
N ARG A 196 -25.21 -8.50 -0.52
CA ARG A 196 -24.59 -7.75 0.58
C ARG A 196 -23.06 -7.75 0.47
N MET A 197 -22.47 -6.61 0.10
CA MET A 197 -21.01 -6.45 -0.07
C MET A 197 -20.36 -5.96 1.21
N ASN A 198 -19.11 -6.33 1.44
CA ASN A 198 -18.28 -5.73 2.49
C ASN A 198 -17.65 -4.45 1.94
N VAL A 199 -18.31 -3.30 2.18
CA VAL A 199 -17.91 -2.00 1.61
C VAL A 199 -17.05 -1.22 2.61
N LEU A 200 -15.85 -0.84 2.19
CA LEU A 200 -15.02 0.14 2.89
C LEU A 200 -15.19 1.51 2.23
N VAL A 201 -15.27 2.57 3.03
CA VAL A 201 -15.31 3.94 2.52
C VAL A 201 -13.97 4.62 2.71
N GLN A 202 -13.52 5.33 1.67
CA GLN A 202 -12.34 6.15 1.76
C GLN A 202 -12.69 7.54 2.29
N MET A 203 -11.97 7.99 3.32
CA MET A 203 -12.30 9.21 4.05
C MET A 203 -11.94 10.48 3.27
N ALA A 204 -12.97 11.17 2.78
CA ALA A 204 -12.88 12.45 2.07
C ALA A 204 -12.62 13.65 3.01
N GLY A 205 -12.45 14.84 2.43
CA GLY A 205 -12.25 16.11 3.17
C GLY A 205 -10.83 16.69 3.11
N GLY A 206 -9.87 15.96 2.52
CA GLY A 206 -8.50 16.45 2.29
C GLY A 206 -7.80 16.91 3.57
N ALA A 207 -7.08 18.04 3.49
CA ALA A 207 -6.37 18.65 4.61
C ALA A 207 -7.26 19.51 5.55
N SER A 208 -8.58 19.52 5.38
CA SER A 208 -9.49 20.31 6.21
C SER A 208 -10.16 19.44 7.29
N THR A 209 -9.88 19.74 8.56
CA THR A 209 -10.53 19.06 9.71
C THR A 209 -12.04 19.28 9.73
N ALA A 210 -12.52 20.46 9.35
CA ALA A 210 -13.94 20.78 9.24
C ALA A 210 -14.62 19.95 8.14
N ALA A 211 -14.00 19.84 6.97
CA ALA A 211 -14.51 19.04 5.86
C ALA A 211 -14.53 17.54 6.21
N ARG A 212 -13.49 17.05 6.90
CA ARG A 212 -13.43 15.66 7.39
C ARG A 212 -14.53 15.33 8.40
N ARG A 213 -14.82 16.25 9.31
CA ARG A 213 -15.94 16.16 10.26
C ARG A 213 -17.30 16.17 9.57
N ALA A 214 -17.47 17.04 8.57
CA ALA A 214 -18.70 17.10 7.78
C ALA A 214 -18.93 15.80 6.98
N PHE A 215 -17.88 15.18 6.44
CA PHE A 215 -18.01 13.87 5.79
C PHE A 215 -18.44 12.78 6.76
N ALA A 216 -17.85 12.75 7.96
CA ALA A 216 -18.25 11.81 9.00
C ALA A 216 -19.72 11.98 9.43
N ASP A 217 -20.21 13.22 9.56
CA ASP A 217 -21.62 13.51 9.85
C ASP A 217 -22.52 12.99 8.73
N ASN A 218 -22.16 13.27 7.47
CA ASN A 218 -22.98 12.87 6.33
C ASN A 218 -23.11 11.34 6.20
N LEU A 219 -22.09 10.58 6.60
CA LEU A 219 -22.21 9.11 6.65
C LEU A 219 -23.20 8.63 7.74
N ARG A 220 -23.36 9.41 8.82
CA ARG A 220 -24.18 9.09 9.99
C ARG A 220 -25.58 9.70 9.93
N GLU A 221 -25.84 10.56 8.95
CA GLU A 221 -27.12 11.21 8.72
C GLU A 221 -28.17 10.15 8.35
N GLU A 222 -29.31 10.17 9.04
CA GLU A 222 -30.43 9.30 8.72
C GLU A 222 -31.03 9.76 7.39
N LEU A 223 -31.10 8.83 6.44
CA LEU A 223 -31.68 9.08 5.13
C LEU A 223 -33.20 8.88 5.20
N TYR A 224 -33.92 9.55 4.31
CA TYR A 224 -35.38 9.50 4.24
C TYR A 224 -35.85 9.18 2.82
N ASP A 225 -37.10 8.74 2.70
CA ASP A 225 -37.79 8.49 1.44
C ASP A 225 -36.96 7.63 0.46
N LYS A 226 -36.76 8.13 -0.77
CA LYS A 226 -36.05 7.43 -1.85
C LYS A 226 -34.59 7.12 -1.52
N GLU A 227 -33.95 7.94 -0.70
CA GLU A 227 -32.55 7.72 -0.31
C GLU A 227 -32.43 6.59 0.70
N ALA A 228 -33.39 6.48 1.64
CA ALA A 228 -33.49 5.35 2.55
C ALA A 228 -33.84 4.04 1.83
N GLU A 229 -34.79 4.08 0.89
CA GLU A 229 -35.13 2.93 0.04
C GLU A 229 -33.94 2.43 -0.77
N ALA A 230 -33.06 3.35 -1.21
CA ALA A 230 -31.90 3.03 -2.02
C ALA A 230 -30.80 2.26 -1.26
N ILE A 231 -30.79 2.27 0.09
CA ILE A 231 -29.81 1.56 0.92
C ILE A 231 -30.45 0.60 1.93
N ALA A 232 -31.73 0.26 1.76
CA ALA A 232 -32.43 -0.64 2.67
C ALA A 232 -31.66 -1.95 2.87
N PRO A 233 -31.56 -2.49 4.11
CA PRO A 233 -32.30 -2.10 5.31
C PRO A 233 -31.59 -1.05 6.20
N HIS A 234 -30.56 -0.37 5.69
CA HIS A 234 -29.76 0.58 6.47
C HIS A 234 -30.48 1.92 6.63
N LYS A 235 -30.28 2.59 7.77
CA LYS A 235 -30.88 3.92 8.04
C LYS A 235 -29.96 5.06 7.63
N CYS A 236 -28.66 4.89 7.87
CA CYS A 236 -27.62 5.78 7.38
C CYS A 236 -26.60 4.98 6.57
N ILE A 237 -25.80 5.67 5.75
CA ILE A 237 -24.77 5.04 4.91
C ILE A 237 -23.82 4.23 5.79
N ASP A 238 -23.42 4.80 6.93
CA ASP A 238 -22.50 4.17 7.87
C ASP A 238 -22.98 2.78 8.27
N ASP A 239 -24.26 2.54 8.56
CA ASP A 239 -24.78 1.23 9.00
C ASP A 239 -24.46 0.07 8.04
N GLY A 240 -24.29 0.36 6.74
CA GLY A 240 -23.92 -0.62 5.72
C GLY A 240 -22.42 -0.77 5.47
N LEU A 241 -21.59 0.13 6.00
CA LEU A 241 -20.14 0.10 5.81
C LEU A 241 -19.47 -0.91 6.75
N LEU A 242 -18.50 -1.64 6.21
CA LEU A 242 -17.59 -2.48 6.97
C LEU A 242 -16.66 -1.62 7.84
N GLY A 243 -16.11 -0.52 7.31
CA GLY A 243 -15.10 0.31 7.99
C GLY A 243 -14.52 1.43 7.12
N TYR A 244 -13.45 2.05 7.60
CA TYR A 244 -12.93 3.31 7.05
C TYR A 244 -11.49 3.17 6.56
N VAL A 245 -11.19 3.82 5.44
CA VAL A 245 -9.86 3.80 4.80
C VAL A 245 -9.30 5.23 4.69
N PHE A 246 -8.03 5.39 5.02
CA PHE A 246 -7.29 6.64 4.88
C PHE A 246 -6.11 6.44 3.94
N ASP A 247 -6.17 7.04 2.74
CA ASP A 247 -5.02 7.09 1.85
C ASP A 247 -4.15 8.28 2.25
N LEU A 248 -2.98 7.97 2.80
CA LEU A 248 -2.10 8.97 3.38
C LEU A 248 -1.34 9.75 2.30
N GLU A 249 -1.07 9.17 1.13
CA GLU A 249 -0.30 9.84 0.08
C GLU A 249 -1.04 11.06 -0.52
N PRO A 250 -2.29 10.96 -0.99
CA PRO A 250 -3.04 12.13 -1.43
C PRO A 250 -3.25 13.15 -0.29
N LEU A 251 -3.30 12.67 0.96
CA LEU A 251 -3.44 13.53 2.13
C LEU A 251 -2.18 14.36 2.40
N ARG A 252 -0.99 13.78 2.26
CA ARG A 252 0.29 14.51 2.38
C ARG A 252 0.39 15.61 1.33
N LEU A 253 0.04 15.32 0.08
CA LEU A 253 0.02 16.34 -0.98
C LEU A 253 -0.94 17.49 -0.66
N ALA A 254 -2.13 17.17 -0.14
CA ALA A 254 -3.10 18.18 0.26
C ALA A 254 -2.58 19.06 1.43
N VAL A 255 -1.88 18.48 2.40
CA VAL A 255 -1.29 19.23 3.53
C VAL A 255 -0.14 20.10 3.07
N ALA A 256 0.79 19.56 2.27
CA ALA A 256 1.94 20.30 1.75
C ALA A 256 1.51 21.57 0.99
N ALA A 257 0.45 21.47 0.18
CA ALA A 257 -0.07 22.61 -0.56
C ALA A 257 -0.74 23.68 0.31
N GLU A 258 -1.37 23.29 1.42
CA GLU A 258 -1.88 24.26 2.39
C GLU A 258 -0.72 24.94 3.13
N ASP A 259 0.36 24.24 3.49
CA ASP A 259 1.54 24.85 4.11
C ASP A 259 2.23 25.86 3.18
N GLU A 260 2.33 25.57 1.87
CA GLU A 260 2.84 26.52 0.86
C GLU A 260 2.00 27.80 0.79
N LYS A 261 0.67 27.66 0.81
CA LYS A 261 -0.26 28.79 0.80
C LYS A 261 -0.15 29.68 2.04
N HIS A 262 0.19 29.12 3.20
CA HIS A 262 0.37 29.85 4.46
C HIS A 262 1.79 30.42 4.64
N GLY A 263 2.63 30.44 3.59
CA GLY A 263 3.91 31.14 3.60
C GLY A 263 5.06 30.40 4.29
N LYS A 264 4.92 29.09 4.57
CA LYS A 264 6.05 28.23 4.96
C LYS A 264 6.76 27.75 3.69
N GLY A 265 7.49 28.66 3.03
CA GLY A 265 8.05 28.42 1.70
C GLY A 265 9.09 27.30 1.61
N ARG A 266 9.12 26.63 0.44
CA ARG A 266 10.29 25.88 -0.05
C ARG A 266 10.98 26.71 -1.14
N GLY A 267 12.31 26.66 -1.18
CA GLY A 267 13.11 27.29 -2.24
C GLY A 267 12.98 26.58 -3.61
N PRO A 268 13.46 27.19 -4.71
CA PRO A 268 13.01 26.91 -6.08
C PRO A 268 13.42 25.56 -6.72
N ASP A 269 14.21 24.71 -6.08
CA ASP A 269 14.93 23.61 -6.77
C ASP A 269 14.20 22.25 -6.83
N ALA A 270 12.97 22.11 -6.33
CA ALA A 270 12.32 20.80 -6.22
C ALA A 270 11.51 20.35 -7.46
N LEU A 271 11.39 21.17 -8.50
CA LEU A 271 10.48 20.92 -9.64
C LEU A 271 11.19 20.39 -10.91
N ALA A 272 12.51 20.14 -10.87
CA ALA A 272 13.31 19.84 -12.07
C ALA A 272 13.88 18.42 -12.15
N ALA A 273 13.24 17.41 -11.56
CA ALA A 273 13.64 16.00 -11.79
C ALA A 273 12.81 15.37 -12.92
N PRO A 274 13.44 14.83 -13.98
CA PRO A 274 12.73 14.21 -15.09
C PRO A 274 11.99 12.95 -14.64
N PHE A 275 10.70 12.89 -15.00
CA PHE A 275 9.79 11.78 -14.77
C PHE A 275 10.28 10.50 -15.47
N ASP A 276 10.88 9.57 -14.74
CA ASP A 276 10.91 8.16 -15.13
C ASP A 276 9.86 7.39 -14.30
N ALA A 277 8.84 6.89 -14.99
CA ALA A 277 7.61 6.35 -14.43
C ALA A 277 7.75 4.96 -13.77
N SER A 278 8.98 4.47 -13.57
CA SER A 278 9.25 3.14 -13.02
C SER A 278 9.88 3.13 -11.62
N ALA A 279 10.30 4.28 -11.07
CA ALA A 279 11.05 4.33 -9.80
C ALA A 279 10.62 5.44 -8.80
N ALA A 280 9.59 6.24 -9.11
CA ALA A 280 9.33 7.50 -8.39
C ALA A 280 7.98 7.54 -7.61
N PRO A 281 7.85 6.88 -6.45
CA PRO A 281 6.93 7.37 -5.41
C PRO A 281 7.65 7.91 -4.16
N ILE A 282 8.90 7.53 -3.90
CA ILE A 282 9.52 7.80 -2.59
C ILE A 282 10.20 9.18 -2.52
N GLN A 283 10.60 9.77 -3.66
CA GLN A 283 11.43 10.99 -3.65
C GLN A 283 10.67 12.30 -3.38
N ALA A 284 9.38 12.41 -3.68
CA ALA A 284 8.66 13.68 -3.51
C ALA A 284 8.17 13.90 -2.08
N ALA A 285 7.85 12.84 -1.33
CA ALA A 285 7.32 12.91 0.04
C ALA A 285 8.39 12.97 1.15
N SER A 286 9.69 12.85 0.83
CA SER A 286 10.79 12.80 1.82
C SER A 286 10.97 14.11 2.60
N ALA A 287 10.60 15.27 2.03
CA ALA A 287 10.96 16.56 2.63
C ALA A 287 10.04 17.07 3.76
N LEU A 288 8.81 16.56 3.88
CA LEU A 288 7.92 16.83 5.02
C LEU A 288 7.08 15.59 5.31
N ARG A 289 7.19 15.08 6.54
CA ARG A 289 6.28 14.07 7.11
C ARG A 289 5.32 14.78 8.06
N PRO A 290 4.27 15.43 7.55
CA PRO A 290 3.34 16.16 8.42
C PRO A 290 2.67 15.19 9.40
N ASP A 291 2.31 15.70 10.58
CA ASP A 291 1.48 14.94 11.50
C ASP A 291 0.05 14.83 10.94
N LEU A 292 -0.29 13.65 10.43
CA LEU A 292 -1.61 13.36 9.85
C LEU A 292 -2.66 12.96 10.90
N ALA A 293 -2.23 12.65 12.13
CA ALA A 293 -3.14 12.16 13.16
C ALA A 293 -4.31 13.12 13.46
N PRO A 294 -4.14 14.45 13.52
CA PRO A 294 -5.27 15.37 13.75
C PRO A 294 -6.35 15.29 12.67
N LEU A 295 -5.98 15.05 11.41
CA LEU A 295 -6.92 14.92 10.30
C LEU A 295 -7.70 13.61 10.40
N LEU A 296 -7.01 12.50 10.68
CA LEU A 296 -7.63 11.19 10.87
C LEU A 296 -8.56 11.21 12.09
N SER A 297 -8.13 11.80 13.20
CA SER A 297 -8.96 11.98 14.40
C SER A 297 -10.22 12.78 14.12
N ALA A 298 -10.12 13.89 13.39
CA ALA A 298 -11.28 14.70 13.00
C ALA A 298 -12.32 13.90 12.18
N SER A 299 -11.89 12.94 11.38
CA SER A 299 -12.82 12.01 10.70
C SER A 299 -13.45 10.99 11.66
N LEU A 300 -12.70 10.48 12.65
CA LEU A 300 -13.12 9.35 13.49
C LEU A 300 -13.86 9.75 14.77
N GLU A 301 -13.73 10.99 15.25
CA GLU A 301 -14.40 11.53 16.45
C GLU A 301 -15.92 11.29 16.44
N ARG A 302 -16.53 11.25 15.24
CA ARG A 302 -17.98 11.18 15.03
C ARG A 302 -18.47 9.83 14.50
N LEU A 303 -17.56 8.88 14.32
CA LEU A 303 -17.84 7.57 13.74
C LEU A 303 -17.78 6.47 14.80
N PRO A 304 -18.54 5.37 14.65
CA PRO A 304 -18.49 4.27 15.60
C PRO A 304 -17.10 3.66 15.67
N SER A 305 -16.63 3.47 16.90
CA SER A 305 -15.33 2.88 17.20
C SER A 305 -15.29 1.36 17.04
N SER A 306 -16.44 0.69 16.84
CA SER A 306 -16.54 -0.75 16.61
C SER A 306 -16.06 -1.20 15.24
N LYS A 307 -15.98 -0.27 14.28
CA LYS A 307 -15.55 -0.57 12.91
C LYS A 307 -14.04 -0.41 12.74
N PRO A 308 -13.43 -1.22 11.87
CA PRO A 308 -12.01 -1.18 11.65
C PRO A 308 -11.59 0.06 10.86
N ARG A 309 -10.32 0.44 11.07
CA ARG A 309 -9.66 1.60 10.48
C ARG A 309 -8.44 1.12 9.71
N ILE A 310 -8.35 1.45 8.42
CA ILE A 310 -7.24 1.06 7.55
C ILE A 310 -6.50 2.31 7.08
N ALA A 311 -5.18 2.27 7.09
CA ALA A 311 -4.35 3.31 6.48
C ALA A 311 -3.58 2.72 5.29
N HIS A 312 -3.66 3.41 4.15
CA HIS A 312 -2.84 3.13 2.99
C HIS A 312 -1.74 4.16 2.81
N SER A 313 -0.63 3.77 2.20
CA SER A 313 0.52 4.60 1.88
C SER A 313 1.25 5.13 3.12
N SER A 314 1.37 4.29 4.15
CA SER A 314 2.30 4.57 5.26
C SER A 314 3.75 4.49 4.78
N LEU A 315 4.62 5.33 5.34
CA LEU A 315 6.00 5.48 4.87
C LEU A 315 7.02 4.73 5.74
N SER A 316 6.74 4.53 7.03
CA SER A 316 7.70 3.96 7.97
C SER A 316 7.04 3.25 9.15
N PRO A 317 7.74 2.34 9.86
CA PRO A 317 7.21 1.70 11.06
C PRO A 317 6.93 2.72 12.19
N GLN A 318 7.69 3.82 12.29
CA GLN A 318 7.41 4.90 13.24
C GLN A 318 6.08 5.59 12.96
N GLU A 319 5.78 5.89 11.68
CA GLU A 319 4.46 6.44 11.32
C GLU A 319 3.33 5.47 11.66
N MET A 320 3.52 4.17 11.41
CA MET A 320 2.56 3.14 11.80
C MET A 320 2.33 3.13 13.31
N LEU A 321 3.39 3.14 14.13
CA LEU A 321 3.28 3.17 15.60
C LEU A 321 2.52 4.41 16.08
N ARG A 322 2.83 5.60 15.57
CA ARG A 322 2.13 6.84 15.93
C ARG A 322 0.64 6.79 15.58
N LEU A 323 0.30 6.22 14.42
CA LEU A 323 -1.10 6.07 13.99
C LEU A 323 -1.85 5.00 14.80
N ILE A 324 -1.20 3.90 15.18
CA ILE A 324 -1.77 2.92 16.11
C ILE A 324 -2.03 3.58 17.48
N GLN A 325 -1.04 4.32 17.98
CA GLN A 325 -1.09 4.96 19.30
C GLN A 325 -2.16 6.06 19.40
N ARG A 326 -2.21 6.96 18.42
CA ARG A 326 -3.01 8.20 18.51
C ARG A 326 -4.36 8.12 17.81
N VAL A 327 -4.50 7.20 16.85
CA VAL A 327 -5.69 7.08 16.00
C VAL A 327 -6.32 5.70 16.12
N GLY A 328 -5.56 4.67 16.51
CA GLY A 328 -6.07 3.30 16.60
C GLY A 328 -6.29 2.68 15.22
N ILE A 329 -5.36 2.85 14.29
CA ILE A 329 -5.41 2.15 12.98
C ILE A 329 -5.23 0.63 13.19
N ASP A 330 -6.08 -0.16 12.54
CA ASP A 330 -6.14 -1.62 12.64
C ASP A 330 -5.31 -2.32 11.55
N LEU A 331 -5.21 -1.75 10.36
CA LEU A 331 -4.45 -2.36 9.27
C LEU A 331 -3.69 -1.32 8.46
N PHE A 332 -2.52 -1.71 7.98
CA PHE A 332 -1.69 -0.93 7.08
C PHE A 332 -1.38 -1.72 5.82
N ASP A 333 -1.20 -1.05 4.69
CA ASP A 333 -0.53 -1.71 3.57
C ASP A 333 0.98 -1.90 3.84
N ALA A 334 1.57 -2.84 3.11
CA ALA A 334 3.00 -3.16 3.18
C ALA A 334 3.81 -2.59 2.01
N HIS A 335 3.30 -1.61 1.26
CA HIS A 335 3.91 -1.16 0.00
C HIS A 335 5.35 -0.71 0.18
N TRP A 336 5.64 0.13 1.18
CA TRP A 336 7.01 0.62 1.41
C TRP A 336 7.99 -0.52 1.71
N ALA A 337 7.56 -1.54 2.45
CA ALA A 337 8.37 -2.71 2.77
C ALA A 337 8.60 -3.61 1.55
N GLN A 338 7.58 -3.76 0.70
CA GLN A 338 7.70 -4.43 -0.60
C GLN A 338 8.67 -3.67 -1.51
N ARG A 339 8.56 -2.33 -1.58
CA ARG A 339 9.40 -1.46 -2.41
C ARG A 339 10.85 -1.36 -1.93
N ALA A 340 11.12 -1.67 -0.67
CA ALA A 340 12.48 -1.77 -0.15
C ALA A 340 13.31 -2.82 -0.91
N ALA A 341 12.68 -3.91 -1.36
CA ALA A 341 13.33 -4.96 -2.12
C ALA A 341 13.84 -4.49 -3.49
N ASP A 342 13.17 -3.53 -4.13
CA ASP A 342 13.57 -3.03 -5.46
C ASP A 342 14.90 -2.30 -5.45
N VAL A 343 15.29 -1.77 -4.28
CA VAL A 343 16.55 -1.06 -4.07
C VAL A 343 17.52 -1.89 -3.23
N GLY A 344 17.27 -3.18 -3.07
CA GLY A 344 18.21 -4.10 -2.40
C GLY A 344 18.22 -4.02 -0.87
N ILE A 345 17.16 -3.50 -0.25
CA ILE A 345 17.07 -3.41 1.22
C ILE A 345 16.44 -4.68 1.81
N ALA A 346 17.16 -5.32 2.73
CA ALA A 346 16.62 -6.33 3.63
C ALA A 346 16.29 -5.67 4.99
N LEU A 347 15.01 -5.58 5.34
CA LEU A 347 14.58 -4.99 6.61
C LEU A 347 15.09 -5.81 7.80
N ASP A 348 15.51 -5.14 8.87
CA ASP A 348 15.98 -5.80 10.09
C ASP A 348 15.72 -4.91 11.32
N PHE A 349 14.43 -4.83 11.70
CA PHE A 349 13.99 -4.15 12.92
C PHE A 349 12.96 -5.01 13.66
N THR A 350 12.83 -4.80 14.95
CA THR A 350 11.86 -5.50 15.79
C THR A 350 11.10 -4.53 16.68
N PHE A 351 9.88 -4.90 17.05
CA PHE A 351 9.14 -4.24 18.11
C PHE A 351 8.74 -5.27 19.17
N PRO A 352 8.99 -5.02 20.48
CA PRO A 352 9.75 -3.90 21.03
C PRO A 352 11.21 -3.89 20.55
N ALA A 353 11.86 -2.73 20.66
CA ALA A 353 13.27 -2.59 20.32
C ALA A 353 14.15 -3.44 21.29
N PRO A 354 15.25 -4.08 20.83
CA PRO A 354 16.09 -4.94 21.67
C PRO A 354 16.67 -4.24 22.90
N GLU A 355 16.80 -4.94 24.03
CA GLU A 355 17.42 -4.45 25.28
C GLU A 355 18.94 -4.45 25.22
N GLY A 356 19.53 -3.28 25.51
CA GLY A 356 20.97 -3.03 25.50
C GLY A 356 21.41 -2.15 24.33
N ARG A 357 22.09 -1.03 24.63
CA ARG A 357 23.07 -0.51 23.68
C ARG A 357 24.09 -1.61 23.48
N LEU A 358 24.31 -2.07 22.25
CA LEU A 358 25.52 -2.82 21.96
C LEU A 358 26.70 -1.98 22.48
N SER A 359 27.53 -2.61 23.30
CA SER A 359 28.76 -2.02 23.81
C SER A 359 29.55 -1.35 22.67
N PRO A 360 30.35 -0.32 22.95
CA PRO A 360 31.26 0.30 21.95
C PRO A 360 32.30 -0.64 21.32
N GLU A 361 32.29 -1.94 21.66
CA GLU A 361 33.29 -2.95 21.30
C GLU A 361 32.79 -4.00 20.30
N GLY A 362 31.54 -3.92 19.83
CA GLY A 362 31.15 -4.60 18.60
C GLY A 362 31.79 -3.91 17.39
N PRO A 363 31.99 -4.58 16.24
CA PRO A 363 32.51 -3.90 15.05
C PRO A 363 31.62 -2.69 14.80
N GLU A 364 32.23 -1.50 14.83
CA GLU A 364 31.56 -0.22 14.60
C GLU A 364 30.72 -0.37 13.33
N ARG A 365 29.42 -0.60 13.48
CA ARG A 365 28.53 -0.45 12.34
C ARG A 365 28.56 1.04 12.06
N PRO A 366 28.90 1.47 10.83
CA PRO A 366 28.88 2.87 10.51
C PRO A 366 27.53 3.42 10.95
N THR A 367 27.56 4.47 11.77
CA THR A 367 26.37 5.19 12.18
C THR A 367 25.82 5.87 10.93
N ASP A 368 25.06 5.15 10.11
CA ASP A 368 24.50 5.59 8.81
C ASP A 368 23.29 6.54 8.97
N GLY A 369 23.28 7.27 10.08
CA GLY A 369 22.37 8.37 10.34
C GLY A 369 23.06 9.27 11.34
N GLY A 370 23.21 10.55 11.02
CA GLY A 370 23.99 11.54 11.80
C GLY A 370 23.56 11.78 13.26
N ARG A 371 22.69 10.93 13.84
CA ARG A 371 22.19 10.96 15.22
C ARG A 371 22.50 9.70 16.05
N GLY A 372 23.22 8.71 15.51
CA GLY A 372 23.55 7.47 16.24
C GLY A 372 22.39 6.48 16.38
N GLN A 373 21.33 6.64 15.59
CA GLN A 373 20.23 5.69 15.44
C GLN A 373 20.64 4.57 14.47
N ARG A 374 20.02 3.40 14.61
CA ARG A 374 20.23 2.25 13.72
C ARG A 374 19.37 2.36 12.47
N ALA A 375 19.92 2.01 11.31
CA ALA A 375 19.11 1.81 10.12
C ALA A 375 18.05 0.71 10.37
N ILE A 376 16.88 0.84 9.73
CA ILE A 376 15.81 -0.16 9.82
C ILE A 376 16.08 -1.43 8.98
N GLY A 377 17.26 -1.57 8.40
CA GLY A 377 17.63 -2.70 7.56
C GLY A 377 19.02 -2.54 6.95
N HIS A 378 19.33 -3.46 6.05
CA HIS A 378 20.63 -3.58 5.37
C HIS A 378 20.51 -3.22 3.90
N ASN A 379 21.35 -2.32 3.42
CA ASN A 379 21.54 -2.06 2.00
C ASN A 379 22.47 -3.14 1.40
N LEU A 380 21.92 -4.20 0.81
CA LEU A 380 22.71 -5.33 0.33
C LEU A 380 23.48 -5.03 -0.98
N TYR A 381 23.36 -3.84 -1.56
CA TYR A 381 24.29 -3.39 -2.60
C TYR A 381 25.67 -3.02 -2.04
N ASP A 382 25.79 -2.74 -0.74
CA ASP A 382 27.05 -2.33 -0.12
C ASP A 382 28.10 -3.45 -0.19
N GLU A 383 29.34 -3.09 -0.51
CA GLU A 383 30.49 -4.00 -0.62
C GLU A 383 30.81 -4.70 0.70
N ALA A 384 30.44 -4.11 1.83
CA ALA A 384 30.57 -4.73 3.15
C ALA A 384 29.86 -6.10 3.24
N TYR A 385 28.80 -6.31 2.45
CA TYR A 385 28.06 -7.57 2.43
C TYR A 385 28.64 -8.62 1.47
N ALA A 386 29.64 -8.31 0.65
CA ALA A 386 30.19 -9.22 -0.36
C ALA A 386 30.72 -10.55 0.22
N HIS A 387 31.20 -10.52 1.47
CA HIS A 387 31.71 -11.69 2.19
C HIS A 387 30.98 -11.95 3.52
N ASP A 388 29.79 -11.36 3.69
CA ASP A 388 28.94 -11.61 4.85
C ASP A 388 28.06 -12.85 4.62
N PHE A 389 28.51 -14.00 5.14
CA PHE A 389 27.78 -15.27 5.04
C PHE A 389 26.70 -15.46 6.11
N SER A 390 26.37 -14.42 6.88
CA SER A 390 25.26 -14.45 7.84
C SER A 390 23.88 -14.37 7.15
N ALA A 391 22.84 -14.71 7.92
CA ALA A 391 21.45 -14.60 7.49
C ALA A 391 21.01 -13.12 7.34
N PHE A 392 19.82 -12.87 6.79
CA PHE A 392 19.42 -11.49 6.47
C PHE A 392 19.09 -10.65 7.70
N SER A 393 18.59 -11.29 8.76
CA SER A 393 18.23 -10.64 10.02
C SER A 393 19.19 -11.04 11.13
N ASP A 394 19.69 -10.05 11.87
CA ASP A 394 20.42 -10.25 13.11
C ASP A 394 19.50 -10.33 14.33
N LEU A 395 18.30 -9.75 14.21
CA LEU A 395 17.41 -9.49 15.34
C LEU A 395 16.30 -10.52 15.52
N LEU A 396 15.90 -11.23 14.48
CA LEU A 396 14.84 -12.22 14.54
C LEU A 396 15.22 -13.54 13.86
N SER A 397 14.75 -14.64 14.45
CA SER A 397 14.71 -15.93 13.76
C SER A 397 13.59 -15.91 12.73
N CYS A 398 13.85 -15.31 11.57
CA CYS A 398 12.88 -15.10 10.51
C CYS A 398 12.42 -16.44 9.89
N PRO A 399 11.11 -16.75 9.87
CA PRO A 399 10.57 -17.99 9.31
C PRO A 399 10.35 -17.92 7.79
N CYS A 400 10.75 -16.82 7.14
CA CYS A 400 10.51 -16.59 5.72
C CYS A 400 11.26 -17.60 4.85
N ILE A 401 10.82 -17.80 3.62
CA ILE A 401 11.44 -18.77 2.69
C ILE A 401 12.92 -18.45 2.38
N ALA A 402 13.37 -17.22 2.61
CA ALA A 402 14.76 -16.83 2.41
C ALA A 402 15.66 -17.17 3.62
N CYS A 403 15.15 -16.96 4.85
CA CYS A 403 15.91 -17.20 6.08
C CYS A 403 15.77 -18.64 6.60
N ALA A 404 14.66 -19.30 6.28
CA ALA A 404 14.37 -20.68 6.65
C ALA A 404 13.74 -21.43 5.45
N PRO A 405 14.49 -21.65 4.35
CA PRO A 405 13.99 -22.42 3.23
C PRO A 405 13.68 -23.86 3.64
N HIS A 406 12.70 -24.48 2.97
CA HIS A 406 12.34 -25.88 3.17
C HIS A 406 12.25 -26.60 1.82
N VAL A 407 12.57 -27.89 1.81
CA VAL A 407 12.34 -28.74 0.63
C VAL A 407 10.83 -28.84 0.38
N PRO A 408 10.33 -28.51 -0.83
CA PRO A 408 8.90 -28.59 -1.12
C PRO A 408 8.32 -29.96 -0.80
N THR A 409 7.16 -29.99 -0.14
CA THR A 409 6.44 -31.23 0.20
C THR A 409 5.73 -31.84 -1.01
N THR A 410 5.48 -31.04 -2.03
CA THR A 410 4.86 -31.45 -3.30
C THR A 410 5.70 -30.93 -4.45
N ARG A 411 5.71 -31.66 -5.56
CA ARG A 411 6.42 -31.30 -6.79
C ARG A 411 5.60 -31.72 -8.00
N ILE A 412 5.83 -31.04 -9.12
CA ILE A 412 5.28 -31.47 -10.40
C ILE A 412 6.17 -32.59 -10.92
N VAL A 413 5.62 -33.79 -11.03
CA VAL A 413 6.29 -34.95 -11.63
C VAL A 413 6.04 -34.88 -13.14
N HIS A 414 7.10 -34.69 -13.92
CA HIS A 414 7.03 -34.59 -15.38
C HIS A 414 7.27 -35.94 -16.05
N SER A 415 7.91 -36.90 -15.36
CA SER A 415 8.12 -38.25 -15.87
C SER A 415 8.22 -39.29 -14.74
N GLY A 416 8.07 -40.58 -15.09
CA GLY A 416 8.29 -41.69 -14.14
C GLY A 416 9.73 -41.85 -13.65
N MET A 417 10.69 -41.07 -14.20
CA MET A 417 12.09 -41.04 -13.78
C MET A 417 12.33 -40.07 -12.61
N ASP A 418 11.37 -39.20 -12.29
CA ASP A 418 11.52 -38.28 -11.17
C ASP A 418 11.40 -39.08 -9.87
N GLU A 419 12.51 -39.40 -9.19
CA GLU A 419 12.51 -40.15 -7.91
C GLU A 419 12.00 -39.29 -6.76
N PRO A 420 11.14 -39.79 -5.85
CA PRO A 420 10.62 -39.01 -4.72
C PRO A 420 11.76 -38.38 -3.91
N ALA A 421 11.63 -37.09 -3.59
CA ALA A 421 12.67 -36.35 -2.88
C ALA A 421 12.90 -37.01 -1.51
N PRO A 422 14.11 -37.52 -1.21
CA PRO A 422 14.36 -38.31 0.00
C PRO A 422 14.19 -37.53 1.32
N ASN A 423 13.88 -36.22 1.28
CA ASN A 423 13.81 -35.33 2.44
C ASN A 423 12.72 -34.23 2.29
N ALA A 424 11.54 -34.57 1.76
CA ALA A 424 10.44 -33.61 1.62
C ALA A 424 10.10 -32.93 2.97
N GLY A 425 9.99 -31.61 2.98
CA GLY A 425 9.74 -30.81 4.20
C GLY A 425 10.97 -30.55 5.06
N ALA A 426 12.15 -31.07 4.74
CA ALA A 426 13.37 -30.79 5.48
C ALA A 426 13.77 -29.31 5.39
N ARG A 427 14.21 -28.75 6.52
CA ARG A 427 14.72 -27.37 6.59
C ARG A 427 16.12 -27.29 5.96
N LEU A 428 16.32 -26.28 5.14
CA LEU A 428 17.57 -25.97 4.45
C LEU A 428 18.27 -24.78 5.13
N PRO A 429 19.59 -24.60 4.92
CA PRO A 429 20.31 -23.43 5.39
C PRO A 429 19.75 -22.13 4.81
N SER A 430 19.81 -21.05 5.59
CA SER A 430 19.45 -19.70 5.13
C SER A 430 20.25 -19.30 3.90
N TYR A 431 19.62 -18.56 3.00
CA TYR A 431 20.38 -17.74 2.05
C TYR A 431 21.17 -16.68 2.83
N THR A 432 22.33 -16.28 2.30
CA THR A 432 23.23 -15.36 2.98
C THR A 432 23.17 -13.95 2.41
N ARG A 433 23.58 -12.95 3.20
CA ARG A 433 23.71 -11.56 2.71
C ARG A 433 24.68 -11.46 1.53
N ALA A 434 25.80 -12.19 1.56
CA ALA A 434 26.76 -12.29 0.45
C ALA A 434 26.14 -12.86 -0.82
N TYR A 435 25.29 -13.89 -0.69
CA TYR A 435 24.60 -14.44 -1.85
C TYR A 435 23.64 -13.40 -2.47
N LEU A 436 22.90 -12.65 -1.64
CA LEU A 436 21.99 -11.62 -2.12
C LEU A 436 22.73 -10.42 -2.72
N HIS A 437 23.83 -9.99 -2.10
CA HIS A 437 24.74 -9.01 -2.66
C HIS A 437 25.20 -9.43 -4.07
N HIS A 438 25.66 -10.68 -4.22
CA HIS A 438 26.03 -11.22 -5.52
C HIS A 438 24.88 -11.15 -6.53
N LEU A 439 23.70 -11.68 -6.19
CA LEU A 439 22.54 -11.68 -7.09
C LEU A 439 22.11 -10.26 -7.51
N LEU A 440 22.16 -9.29 -6.58
CA LEU A 440 21.83 -7.90 -6.86
C LEU A 440 22.83 -7.26 -7.85
N HIS A 441 24.12 -7.53 -7.68
CA HIS A 441 25.19 -7.06 -8.58
C HIS A 441 25.20 -7.78 -9.93
N THR A 442 24.74 -9.04 -10.00
CA THR A 442 24.56 -9.76 -11.26
C THR A 442 23.19 -9.53 -11.91
N HIS A 443 22.33 -8.70 -11.30
CA HIS A 443 20.98 -8.39 -11.75
C HIS A 443 20.05 -9.61 -11.90
N GLU A 444 20.22 -10.59 -11.03
CA GLU A 444 19.34 -11.75 -10.96
C GLU A 444 18.04 -11.38 -10.24
N MET A 445 16.91 -11.56 -10.94
CA MET A 445 15.59 -11.14 -10.44
C MET A 445 15.15 -11.88 -9.16
N SER A 446 15.70 -13.07 -8.92
CA SER A 446 15.43 -13.87 -7.71
C SER A 446 15.80 -13.14 -6.42
N ALA A 447 16.77 -12.20 -6.47
CA ALA A 447 17.13 -11.37 -5.33
C ALA A 447 15.91 -10.62 -4.76
N HIS A 448 15.15 -9.96 -5.64
CA HIS A 448 13.98 -9.18 -5.24
C HIS A 448 12.88 -10.07 -4.65
N SER A 449 12.68 -11.28 -5.18
CA SER A 449 11.71 -12.23 -4.62
C SER A 449 12.07 -12.61 -3.18
N LEU A 450 13.35 -12.95 -2.92
CA LEU A 450 13.82 -13.30 -1.57
C LEU A 450 13.70 -12.12 -0.60
N LEU A 451 14.02 -10.91 -1.06
CA LEU A 451 13.89 -9.68 -0.29
C LEU A 451 12.44 -9.34 0.05
N VAL A 452 11.50 -9.43 -0.91
CA VAL A 452 10.08 -9.13 -0.63
C VAL A 452 9.51 -10.10 0.40
N VAL A 453 9.77 -11.41 0.28
CA VAL A 453 9.25 -12.38 1.26
C VAL A 453 9.86 -12.15 2.65
N HIS A 454 11.15 -11.80 2.71
CA HIS A 454 11.79 -11.42 3.97
C HIS A 454 11.18 -10.14 4.58
N ASN A 455 11.07 -9.08 3.81
CA ASN A 455 10.57 -7.78 4.28
C ASN A 455 9.12 -7.85 4.77
N LEU A 456 8.27 -8.64 4.10
CA LEU A 456 6.91 -8.89 4.56
C LEU A 456 6.87 -9.69 5.87
N ALA A 457 7.76 -10.68 6.05
CA ALA A 457 7.84 -11.44 7.30
C ALA A 457 8.36 -10.59 8.47
N VAL A 458 9.31 -9.67 8.23
CA VAL A 458 9.78 -8.71 9.24
C VAL A 458 8.64 -7.79 9.67
N LEU A 459 7.87 -7.27 8.71
CA LEU A 459 6.74 -6.39 9.01
C LEU A 459 5.61 -7.14 9.76
N ASP A 460 5.34 -8.40 9.41
CA ASP A 460 4.37 -9.23 10.15
C ASP A 460 4.84 -9.49 11.59
N ALA A 461 6.12 -9.81 11.79
CA ALA A 461 6.71 -9.96 13.10
C ALA A 461 6.68 -8.66 13.93
N PHE A 462 6.88 -7.51 13.29
CA PHE A 462 6.71 -6.19 13.91
C PHE A 462 5.29 -6.00 14.45
N PHE A 463 4.26 -6.28 13.64
CA PHE A 463 2.87 -6.18 14.09
C PHE A 463 2.53 -7.22 15.17
N ALA A 464 3.08 -8.44 15.10
CA ALA A 464 2.95 -9.42 16.17
C ALA A 464 3.56 -8.92 17.50
N GLY A 465 4.69 -8.21 17.42
CA GLY A 465 5.30 -7.50 18.52
C GLY A 465 4.41 -6.42 19.11
N VAL A 466 3.82 -5.57 18.26
CA VAL A 466 2.86 -4.53 18.67
C VAL A 466 1.68 -5.14 19.43
N ARG A 467 1.08 -6.21 18.87
CA ARG A 467 -0.03 -6.91 19.52
C ARG A 467 0.35 -7.48 20.89
N ARG A 468 1.57 -8.04 21.02
CA ARG A 468 2.08 -8.60 22.28
C ARG A 468 2.26 -7.53 23.37
N VAL A 469 2.84 -6.39 23.02
CA VAL A 469 3.01 -5.27 23.95
C VAL A 469 1.64 -4.73 24.40
N LEU A 470 0.71 -4.54 23.44
CA LEU A 470 -0.63 -4.05 23.74
C LEU A 470 -1.47 -5.01 24.58
N SER A 471 -1.33 -6.33 24.38
CA SER A 471 -2.14 -7.30 25.12
C SER A 471 -1.82 -7.35 26.61
N GLY A 472 -0.58 -6.98 26.99
CA GLY A 472 -0.02 -7.20 28.33
C GLY A 472 0.10 -8.69 28.66
N GLU A 473 0.96 -9.06 29.60
CA GLU A 473 1.01 -10.44 30.11
C GLU A 473 -0.23 -10.70 30.98
N GLY A 474 -1.25 -11.33 30.40
CA GLY A 474 -2.44 -11.80 31.14
C GLY A 474 -3.44 -10.72 31.58
N SER A 475 -3.29 -9.46 31.13
CA SER A 475 -4.25 -8.38 31.45
C SER A 475 -5.54 -8.50 30.65
N SER A 476 -6.67 -8.08 31.23
CA SER A 476 -7.95 -7.93 30.52
C SER A 476 -8.03 -6.63 29.71
N SER A 477 -7.33 -5.58 30.15
CA SER A 477 -7.22 -4.28 29.46
C SER A 477 -6.01 -4.23 28.52
N LEU A 478 -5.92 -3.18 27.70
CA LEU A 478 -4.70 -2.87 26.95
C LEU A 478 -3.66 -2.21 27.85
N ASP A 479 -2.38 -2.51 27.63
CA ASP A 479 -1.26 -1.84 28.29
C ASP A 479 -0.76 -0.66 27.43
N THR A 480 -1.53 0.43 27.45
CA THR A 480 -1.25 1.63 26.63
C THR A 480 0.00 2.37 27.10
N ASP A 481 0.33 2.31 28.39
CA ASP A 481 1.48 3.00 28.98
C ASP A 481 2.79 2.28 28.64
N SER A 482 2.81 0.96 28.72
CA SER A 482 3.93 0.17 28.21
C SER A 482 4.10 0.36 26.71
N PHE A 483 3.00 0.33 25.95
CA PHE A 483 3.05 0.57 24.51
C PHE A 483 3.67 1.94 24.18
N ALA A 484 3.21 3.02 24.83
CA ALA A 484 3.77 4.36 24.63
C ALA A 484 5.28 4.40 24.91
N ARG A 485 5.75 3.82 26.02
CA ARG A 485 7.18 3.74 26.34
C ARG A 485 7.99 2.96 25.30
N GLN A 486 7.43 1.87 24.76
CA GLN A 486 8.11 1.11 23.70
C GLN A 486 8.11 1.84 22.36
N VAL A 487 7.10 2.67 22.07
CA VAL A 487 7.09 3.55 20.89
C VAL A 487 8.21 4.59 20.99
N ASP A 488 8.29 5.32 22.11
CA ASP A 488 9.34 6.33 22.34
C ASP A 488 10.75 5.71 22.20
N ARG A 489 10.91 4.51 22.75
CA ARG A 489 12.16 3.75 22.64
C ARG A 489 12.46 3.34 21.19
N PHE A 490 11.46 2.87 20.45
CA PHE A 490 11.64 2.48 19.05
C PHE A 490 12.05 3.69 18.19
N GLU A 491 11.43 4.85 18.40
CA GLU A 491 11.80 6.09 17.72
C GLU A 491 13.21 6.57 18.09
N ALA A 492 13.67 6.32 19.33
CA ALA A 492 15.02 6.63 19.76
C ALA A 492 16.09 5.66 19.22
N GLU A 493 15.73 4.39 18.98
CA GLU A 493 16.65 3.34 18.53
C GLU A 493 16.84 3.34 17.01
N TYR A 494 15.74 3.46 16.25
CA TYR A 494 15.75 3.29 14.80
C TYR A 494 15.59 4.62 14.06
N ASP A 495 16.35 4.76 12.98
CA ASP A 495 16.26 5.90 12.08
C ASP A 495 14.85 6.01 11.50
N GLY A 496 14.20 7.13 11.81
CA GLY A 496 12.89 7.49 11.28
C GLY A 496 12.97 8.06 9.88
N ASP A 497 14.08 8.69 9.50
CA ASP A 497 14.20 9.44 8.25
C ASP A 497 14.41 8.54 7.03
N LEU A 498 14.67 7.25 7.25
CA LEU A 498 14.88 6.24 6.22
C LEU A 498 16.06 6.59 5.32
N THR A 499 17.16 7.08 5.91
CA THR A 499 18.40 7.44 5.18
C THR A 499 18.90 6.28 4.34
N ILE A 500 18.78 5.06 4.87
CA ILE A 500 19.12 3.81 4.19
C ILE A 500 18.43 3.64 2.83
N PHE A 501 17.22 4.19 2.65
CA PHE A 501 16.53 4.15 1.35
C PHE A 501 17.18 5.08 0.33
N GLU A 502 17.71 6.22 0.75
CA GLU A 502 18.41 7.15 -0.13
C GLU A 502 19.77 6.57 -0.54
N GLU A 503 20.50 6.00 0.41
CA GLU A 503 21.78 5.33 0.19
C GLU A 503 21.64 4.11 -0.74
N ALA A 504 20.68 3.24 -0.46
CA ALA A 504 20.40 2.07 -1.28
C ALA A 504 20.00 2.45 -2.71
N ARG A 505 19.21 3.51 -2.89
CA ARG A 505 18.89 4.05 -4.22
C ARG A 505 20.14 4.54 -4.96
N ALA A 506 21.04 5.24 -4.28
CA ALA A 506 22.28 5.71 -4.88
C ALA A 506 23.14 4.53 -5.38
N ARG A 507 23.32 3.50 -4.54
CA ARG A 507 24.07 2.28 -4.91
C ARG A 507 23.40 1.48 -6.03
N TRP A 508 22.07 1.32 -5.96
CA TRP A 508 21.30 0.69 -7.03
C TRP A 508 21.51 1.41 -8.37
N LEU A 509 21.46 2.75 -8.39
CA LEU A 509 21.72 3.55 -9.59
C LEU A 509 23.15 3.38 -10.12
N GLU A 510 24.14 3.28 -9.25
CA GLU A 510 25.53 3.01 -9.64
C GLU A 510 25.67 1.66 -10.34
N VAL A 511 25.10 0.60 -9.76
CA VAL A 511 25.13 -0.76 -10.34
C VAL A 511 24.38 -0.81 -11.67
N ASP A 512 23.19 -0.21 -11.77
CA ASP A 512 22.43 -0.18 -13.04
C ASP A 512 23.16 0.64 -14.13
N ARG A 513 23.91 1.69 -13.74
CA ARG A 513 24.80 2.43 -14.65
C ARG A 513 25.98 1.58 -15.14
N ALA A 514 26.62 0.83 -14.24
CA ALA A 514 27.75 -0.06 -14.56
C ALA A 514 27.37 -1.15 -15.57
N ARG A 515 26.11 -1.62 -15.54
CA ARG A 515 25.52 -2.53 -16.53
C ARG A 515 25.47 -1.98 -17.97
N GLY A 516 25.74 -0.69 -18.17
CA GLY A 516 25.63 -0.03 -19.47
C GLY A 516 24.23 0.48 -19.82
N LYS A 517 23.21 0.29 -18.96
CA LYS A 517 21.91 0.95 -19.13
C LYS A 517 21.99 2.47 -18.97
N GLY A 518 22.96 2.97 -18.19
CA GLY A 518 23.28 4.40 -18.15
C GLY A 518 23.67 4.96 -19.53
N ARG A 519 24.27 4.15 -20.40
CA ARG A 519 24.54 4.54 -21.80
C ARG A 519 23.25 4.59 -22.62
N LEU A 520 22.37 3.59 -22.51
CA LEU A 520 21.07 3.56 -23.19
C LEU A 520 20.12 4.68 -22.73
N ALA A 521 20.11 5.03 -21.44
CA ALA A 521 19.32 6.14 -20.89
C ALA A 521 19.85 7.50 -21.38
N ARG A 522 21.17 7.71 -21.37
CA ARG A 522 21.80 8.90 -21.97
C ARG A 522 21.56 8.98 -23.47
N GLU A 523 21.60 7.86 -24.18
CA GLU A 523 21.29 7.80 -25.62
C GLU A 523 19.80 8.09 -25.89
N LYS A 524 18.87 7.63 -25.05
CA LYS A 524 17.43 7.97 -25.14
C LYS A 524 17.15 9.45 -24.84
N VAL A 525 17.77 10.02 -23.80
CA VAL A 525 17.67 11.46 -23.50
C VAL A 525 18.24 12.27 -24.66
N LYS A 526 19.42 11.90 -25.17
CA LYS A 526 20.05 12.55 -26.31
C LYS A 526 19.24 12.40 -27.61
N GLN A 527 18.54 11.28 -27.80
CA GLN A 527 17.58 11.07 -28.90
C GLN A 527 16.34 11.96 -28.73
N GLN A 528 15.78 12.08 -27.52
CA GLN A 528 14.65 12.96 -27.25
C GLN A 528 15.03 14.44 -27.45
N GLU A 529 16.20 14.87 -26.97
CA GLU A 529 16.76 16.21 -27.19
C GLU A 529 17.02 16.49 -28.68
N ALA A 530 17.55 15.51 -29.43
CA ALA A 530 17.74 15.63 -30.88
C ALA A 530 16.41 15.72 -31.65
N THR A 531 15.35 15.05 -31.17
CA THR A 531 14.00 15.11 -31.77
C THR A 531 13.30 16.44 -31.45
N LEU A 532 13.57 17.04 -30.29
CA LEU A 532 13.13 18.40 -29.93
C LEU A 532 13.86 19.49 -30.74
N GLY A 533 15.12 19.27 -31.10
CA GLY A 533 15.92 20.20 -31.90
C GLY A 533 15.60 20.25 -33.41
N THR A 534 14.76 19.34 -33.92
CA THR A 534 14.35 19.32 -35.35
C THR A 534 12.98 19.96 -35.60
N ALA A 535 12.25 20.38 -34.55
CA ALA A 535 11.04 21.18 -34.70
C ALA A 535 11.42 22.66 -34.83
N VAL A 536 12.01 23.05 -35.97
CA VAL A 536 12.05 24.47 -36.37
C VAL A 536 10.61 24.89 -36.64
N ALA A 537 10.11 25.75 -35.76
CA ALA A 537 8.85 26.44 -35.90
C ALA A 537 8.86 27.26 -37.20
N LEU A 538 7.97 26.94 -38.13
CA LEU A 538 7.51 27.93 -39.10
C LEU A 538 6.66 28.94 -38.32
N THR A 539 7.12 30.19 -38.26
CA THR A 539 6.41 31.30 -37.63
C THR A 539 5.20 31.72 -38.47
N PRO A 540 4.07 32.10 -37.85
CA PRO A 540 2.85 32.50 -38.56
C PRO A 540 2.85 33.98 -38.93
N GLU A 541 3.84 34.47 -39.70
CA GLU A 541 3.86 35.86 -40.20
C GLU A 541 4.19 36.04 -41.69
N GLU A 542 4.37 34.96 -42.48
CA GLU A 542 4.60 35.07 -43.94
C GLU A 542 3.45 34.48 -44.79
N ALA A 543 2.21 34.64 -44.33
CA ALA A 543 1.00 34.20 -45.05
C ALA A 543 0.05 35.37 -45.36
N CYS A 544 0.58 36.50 -45.86
CA CYS A 544 -0.26 37.52 -46.51
C CYS A 544 0.58 38.46 -47.39
N SER A 545 0.91 38.05 -48.62
CA SER A 545 1.29 38.97 -49.70
C SER A 545 1.41 38.20 -51.01
N THR A 546 0.88 38.78 -52.08
CA THR A 546 0.97 38.37 -53.50
C THR A 546 0.05 37.23 -53.99
N MET A 547 -1.20 37.59 -54.31
CA MET A 547 -1.79 37.11 -55.56
C MET A 547 -1.26 37.96 -56.72
N PRO A 548 -0.78 37.36 -57.82
CA PRO A 548 -0.84 37.99 -59.13
C PRO A 548 -2.10 37.53 -59.87
N GLU A 549 -2.78 38.53 -60.40
CA GLU A 549 -3.85 38.47 -61.39
C GLU A 549 -3.43 37.78 -62.71
N VAL A 550 -4.42 37.12 -63.32
CA VAL A 550 -4.69 36.98 -64.77
C VAL A 550 -3.80 36.03 -65.59
N ALA A 551 -4.38 34.89 -65.98
CA ALA A 551 -4.90 34.64 -67.35
C ALA A 551 -5.76 33.37 -67.38
#